data_AF-A0AAV5C2X9-F1
#
_entry.id   AF-A0AAV5C2X9-F1
#
_cell.length_a   1.000
_cell.length_b   1.000
_cell.length_c   1.000
_cell.angle_alpha   90.00
_cell.angle_beta   90.00
_cell.angle_gamma   90.00
#
_symmetry.space_group_name_H-M   'P 1'
#
loop_
_entity.id
_entity.type
_entity.pdbx_description
1 polymer ?
#
loop_
_entity_poly.entity_id
_entity_poly.type
_entity_poly.pdbx_seq_one_letter_code
_entity_poly.pdbx_strand_id
1 'polypeptide(L)'
;MWTILEPTETNHRVLYSALTDYYKAWLEVMDEAAHEISKETIKHNREAQHRYLTWRAEKDPGYPLLKKLIGESLAKDLVMEFLFEGVNSLGTKSFLDYFPEYAQADGTVNKKRSMMGKSFETRPWDADGEFVGYADEG
;
A
#
# COMPACT_ATOMS: atom_id res chain seq x y z
N MET A 1 0.79 2.94 10.96
CA MET A 1 1.86 3.69 11.65
C MET A 1 2.91 4.09 10.62
N TRP A 2 3.24 5.38 10.53
CA TRP A 2 4.32 5.91 9.69
C TRP A 2 5.29 6.67 10.59
N THR A 3 6.57 6.29 10.60
CA THR A 3 7.60 6.90 11.45
C THR A 3 9.00 6.56 10.93
N ILE A 4 9.99 7.38 11.26
CA ILE A 4 11.42 7.11 11.07
C ILE A 4 12.05 7.15 12.47
N LEU A 5 12.69 6.07 12.89
CA LEU A 5 13.22 5.90 14.24
C LEU A 5 14.72 5.60 14.18
N GLU A 6 15.47 6.14 15.14
CA GLU A 6 16.84 5.71 15.39
C GLU A 6 16.85 4.26 15.88
N PRO A 7 17.82 3.42 15.44
CA PRO A 7 17.86 1.98 15.74
C PRO A 7 18.38 1.71 17.16
N THR A 8 17.64 2.15 18.16
CA THR A 8 17.92 1.90 19.58
C THR A 8 17.11 0.71 20.09
N GLU A 9 17.62 0.02 21.12
CA GLU A 9 16.90 -1.09 21.75
C GLU A 9 15.51 -0.68 22.23
N THR A 10 15.40 0.49 22.86
CA THR A 10 14.11 1.04 23.32
C THR A 10 13.13 1.22 22.15
N ASN A 11 13.57 1.82 21.04
CA ASN A 11 12.71 2.03 19.87
C ASN A 11 12.29 0.70 19.22
N HIS A 12 13.20 -0.28 19.14
CA HIS A 12 12.87 -1.60 18.63
C HIS A 12 11.83 -2.31 19.51
N ARG A 13 11.95 -2.19 20.84
CA ARG A 13 10.94 -2.75 21.77
C ARG A 13 9.57 -2.09 21.60
N VAL A 14 9.52 -0.77 21.42
CA VAL A 14 8.27 -0.04 21.14
C VAL A 14 7.67 -0.49 19.81
N LEU A 15 8.49 -0.58 18.74
CA LEU A 15 8.04 -1.05 17.43
C LEU A 15 7.49 -2.48 17.49
N TYR A 16 8.16 -3.38 18.21
CA TYR A 16 7.71 -4.76 18.41
C TYR A 16 6.37 -4.83 19.13
N SER A 17 6.21 -4.06 20.22
CA SER A 17 4.93 -3.97 20.93
C SER A 17 3.83 -3.45 20.01
N ALA A 18 4.07 -2.35 19.30
CA ALA A 18 3.10 -1.79 18.36
C ALA A 18 2.71 -2.81 17.28
N LEU A 19 3.67 -3.50 16.67
CA LEU A 19 3.36 -4.55 15.68
C LEU A 19 2.46 -5.64 16.28
N THR A 20 2.78 -6.10 17.48
CA THR A 20 2.02 -7.13 18.19
C THR A 20 0.58 -6.68 18.46
N ASP A 21 0.41 -5.44 18.93
CA ASP A 21 -0.90 -4.89 19.28
C ASP A 21 -1.76 -4.66 18.04
N TYR A 22 -1.18 -4.09 16.96
CA TYR A 22 -1.88 -3.93 15.69
C TYR A 22 -2.28 -5.27 15.07
N TYR A 23 -1.43 -6.30 15.17
CA TYR A 23 -1.75 -7.62 14.63
C TYR A 23 -2.86 -8.30 15.44
N LYS A 24 -2.85 -8.20 16.77
CA LYS A 24 -3.94 -8.71 17.62
C LYS A 24 -5.27 -8.02 17.31
N ALA A 25 -5.29 -6.69 17.20
CA ALA A 25 -6.49 -5.97 16.84
C ALA A 25 -7.02 -6.38 15.45
N TRP A 26 -6.14 -6.65 14.49
CA TRP A 26 -6.54 -7.16 13.18
C TRP A 26 -7.15 -8.58 13.27
N LEU A 27 -6.62 -9.45 14.13
CA LEU A 27 -7.21 -10.77 14.38
C LEU A 27 -8.60 -10.67 15.00
N GLU A 28 -8.82 -9.73 15.93
CA GLU A 28 -10.15 -9.48 16.50
C GLU A 28 -11.16 -9.05 15.42
N VAL A 29 -10.77 -8.14 14.52
CA VAL A 29 -11.61 -7.76 13.36
C VAL A 29 -11.88 -8.94 12.44
N MET A 30 -10.90 -9.83 12.24
CA MET A 30 -11.06 -11.04 11.43
C MET A 30 -12.03 -12.03 12.07
N ASP A 31 -11.98 -12.20 13.40
CA ASP A 31 -12.87 -13.09 14.15
C ASP A 31 -14.34 -12.63 14.08
N GLU A 32 -14.57 -11.32 13.99
CA GLU A 32 -15.90 -10.72 13.83
C GLU A 32 -16.37 -10.66 12.37
N ALA A 33 -15.49 -10.93 11.40
CA ALA A 33 -15.82 -10.78 9.98
C ALA A 33 -16.84 -11.83 9.52
N ALA A 34 -17.99 -11.37 9.03
CA ALA A 34 -19.00 -12.23 8.42
C ALA A 34 -18.71 -12.45 6.92
N HIS A 35 -19.07 -13.63 6.41
CA HIS A 35 -18.98 -13.91 4.99
C HIS A 35 -19.97 -13.06 4.19
N GLU A 36 -19.46 -12.24 3.27
CA GLU A 36 -20.28 -11.46 2.34
C GLU A 36 -20.90 -12.37 1.27
N ILE A 37 -22.20 -12.17 0.98
CA ILE A 37 -22.97 -12.98 0.03
C ILE A 37 -23.38 -12.16 -1.20
N SER A 38 -23.45 -10.83 -1.09
CA SER A 38 -23.76 -9.96 -2.22
C SER A 38 -22.65 -10.05 -3.27
N LYS A 39 -23.03 -10.47 -4.49
CA LYS A 39 -22.11 -10.56 -5.63
C LYS A 39 -21.53 -9.19 -5.99
N GLU A 40 -22.34 -8.14 -5.85
CA GLU A 40 -21.96 -6.75 -6.11
C GLU A 40 -20.89 -6.30 -5.11
N THR A 41 -21.11 -6.53 -3.82
CA THR A 41 -20.13 -6.19 -2.77
C THR A 41 -18.84 -7.02 -2.93
N ILE A 42 -18.95 -8.33 -3.18
CA ILE A 42 -17.78 -9.19 -3.43
C ILE A 42 -16.98 -8.67 -4.63
N LYS A 43 -17.65 -8.30 -5.73
CA LYS A 43 -17.00 -7.73 -6.90
C LYS A 43 -16.29 -6.42 -6.56
N HIS A 44 -16.91 -5.55 -5.77
CA HIS A 44 -16.31 -4.30 -5.32
C HIS A 44 -15.08 -4.53 -4.43
N ASN A 45 -15.18 -5.44 -3.46
CA ASN A 45 -14.08 -5.81 -2.57
C ASN A 45 -12.89 -6.39 -3.35
N ARG A 46 -13.17 -7.28 -4.31
CA ARG A 46 -12.14 -7.85 -5.20
C ARG A 46 -11.45 -6.78 -6.05
N GLU A 47 -12.22 -5.85 -6.60
CA GLU A 47 -11.69 -4.72 -7.37
C GLU A 47 -10.83 -3.79 -6.50
N ALA A 48 -11.28 -3.50 -5.27
CA ALA A 48 -10.53 -2.67 -4.33
C ALA A 48 -9.20 -3.33 -3.91
N GLN A 49 -9.21 -4.63 -3.63
CA GLN A 49 -7.99 -5.40 -3.35
C GLN A 49 -7.07 -5.42 -4.56
N HIS A 50 -7.59 -5.69 -5.75
CA HIS A 50 -6.81 -5.68 -6.99
C HIS A 50 -6.14 -4.31 -7.22
N ARG A 51 -6.88 -3.21 -7.10
CA ARG A 51 -6.34 -1.84 -7.19
C ARG A 51 -5.20 -1.59 -6.20
N TYR A 52 -5.35 -2.03 -4.95
CA TYR A 52 -4.31 -1.89 -3.93
C TYR A 52 -3.04 -2.68 -4.28
N LEU A 53 -3.19 -3.94 -4.71
CA LEU A 53 -2.07 -4.78 -5.11
C LEU A 53 -1.35 -4.22 -6.34
N THR A 54 -2.10 -3.78 -7.36
CA THR A 54 -1.54 -3.15 -8.57
C THR A 54 -0.71 -1.91 -8.22
N TRP A 55 -1.20 -1.08 -7.28
CA TRP A 55 -0.44 0.08 -6.81
C TRP A 55 0.89 -0.32 -6.15
N ARG A 56 0.84 -1.26 -5.21
CA ARG A 56 2.02 -1.71 -4.46
C ARG A 56 3.04 -2.37 -5.39
N ALA A 57 2.62 -3.24 -6.29
CA ALA A 57 3.53 -3.91 -7.23
C ALA A 57 4.30 -2.93 -8.13
N GLU A 58 3.69 -1.80 -8.48
CA GLU A 58 4.32 -0.79 -9.33
C GLU A 58 5.15 0.24 -8.55
N LYS A 59 4.67 0.69 -7.37
CA LYS A 59 5.21 1.88 -6.68
C LYS A 59 5.82 1.63 -5.31
N ASP A 60 5.86 0.39 -4.82
CA ASP A 60 6.43 0.07 -3.51
C ASP A 60 7.90 0.55 -3.40
N PRO A 61 8.26 1.27 -2.32
CA PRO A 61 9.59 1.85 -2.17
C PRO A 61 10.72 0.83 -2.07
N GLY A 62 10.43 -0.43 -1.69
CA GLY A 62 11.42 -1.50 -1.54
C GLY A 62 11.86 -2.13 -2.86
N TYR A 63 11.10 -1.97 -3.95
CA TYR A 63 11.36 -2.67 -5.20
C TYR A 63 12.75 -2.38 -5.82
N PRO A 64 13.28 -1.14 -5.83
CA PRO A 64 14.63 -0.88 -6.32
C PRO A 64 15.74 -1.62 -5.55
N LEU A 65 15.55 -1.86 -4.24
CA LEU A 65 16.49 -2.63 -3.43
C LEU A 65 16.46 -4.11 -3.85
N LEU A 66 15.26 -4.68 -4.05
CA LEU A 66 15.12 -6.05 -4.53
C LEU A 66 15.82 -6.25 -5.87
N LYS A 67 15.61 -5.34 -6.84
CA LYS A 67 16.29 -5.37 -8.14
C LYS A 67 17.81 -5.37 -8.01
N LYS A 68 18.36 -4.62 -7.05
CA LYS A 68 19.80 -4.59 -6.77
C LYS A 68 20.31 -5.90 -6.14
N LEU A 69 19.50 -6.56 -5.30
CA LEU A 69 19.90 -7.76 -4.57
C LEU A 69 19.78 -9.04 -5.41
N ILE A 70 18.71 -9.18 -6.18
CA ILE A 70 18.36 -10.43 -6.87
C ILE A 70 18.16 -10.27 -8.39
N GLY A 71 18.40 -9.07 -8.92
CA GLY A 71 18.23 -8.77 -10.35
C GLY A 71 16.79 -8.44 -10.73
N GLU A 72 16.62 -7.83 -11.91
CA GLU A 72 15.32 -7.31 -12.40
C GLU A 72 14.25 -8.40 -12.52
N SER A 73 14.59 -9.54 -13.15
CA SER A 73 13.61 -10.61 -13.43
C SER A 73 13.10 -11.24 -12.14
N LEU A 74 14.01 -11.71 -11.26
CA LEU A 74 13.60 -12.36 -10.01
C LEU A 74 12.91 -11.38 -9.05
N ALA A 75 13.32 -10.11 -9.05
CA ALA A 75 12.60 -9.10 -8.27
C ALA A 75 11.18 -8.88 -8.79
N LYS A 76 10.98 -8.88 -10.12
CA LYS A 76 9.65 -8.79 -10.72
C LYS A 76 8.79 -9.99 -10.33
N ASP A 77 9.32 -11.21 -10.46
CA ASP A 77 8.59 -12.43 -10.12
C ASP A 77 8.24 -12.45 -8.61
N LEU A 78 9.19 -12.12 -7.73
CA LEU A 78 8.95 -12.02 -6.29
C LEU A 78 7.86 -10.98 -5.95
N VAL A 79 7.84 -9.84 -6.64
CA VAL A 79 6.85 -8.78 -6.40
C VAL A 79 5.46 -9.22 -6.88
N MET A 80 5.36 -9.79 -8.08
CA MET A 80 4.07 -10.09 -8.72
C MET A 80 3.46 -11.41 -8.23
N GLU A 81 4.28 -12.42 -7.97
CA GLU A 81 3.82 -13.78 -7.70
C GLU A 81 3.89 -14.15 -6.20
N PHE A 82 4.52 -13.34 -5.35
CA PHE A 82 4.63 -13.60 -3.91
C PHE A 82 4.20 -12.42 -3.04
N LEU A 83 4.88 -11.27 -3.12
CA LEU A 83 4.59 -10.14 -2.24
C LEU A 83 3.20 -9.55 -2.47
N PHE A 84 2.79 -9.47 -3.74
CA PHE A 84 1.49 -8.97 -4.16
C PHE A 84 0.81 -9.97 -5.09
N GLU A 85 0.82 -11.25 -4.68
CA GLU A 85 -0.01 -12.28 -5.33
C GLU A 85 -1.46 -11.79 -5.38
N GLY A 86 -2.08 -11.93 -6.55
CA GLY A 86 -3.40 -11.36 -6.84
C GLY A 86 -3.41 -10.31 -7.94
N VAL A 87 -2.28 -9.66 -8.26
CA VAL A 87 -2.21 -8.67 -9.36
C VAL A 87 -2.62 -9.27 -10.70
N ASN A 88 -2.23 -10.52 -10.99
CA ASN A 88 -2.53 -11.17 -12.26
C ASN A 88 -3.83 -11.99 -12.24
N SER A 89 -4.46 -12.18 -11.07
CA SER A 89 -5.57 -13.13 -10.88
C SER A 89 -6.87 -12.47 -10.38
N LEU A 90 -6.79 -11.36 -9.62
CA LEU A 90 -7.97 -10.70 -9.05
C LEU A 90 -8.66 -9.74 -10.03
N GLY A 91 -7.99 -9.28 -11.08
CA GLY A 91 -8.60 -8.38 -12.07
C GLY A 91 -7.80 -8.31 -13.37
N THR A 92 -8.28 -7.49 -14.31
CA THR A 92 -7.65 -7.32 -15.63
C THR A 92 -7.21 -5.89 -15.91
N LYS A 93 -7.52 -4.95 -15.01
CA LYS A 93 -7.14 -3.55 -15.14
C LYS A 93 -5.64 -3.38 -14.90
N SER A 94 -4.99 -2.62 -15.76
CA SER A 94 -3.59 -2.22 -15.62
C SER A 94 -3.42 -1.14 -14.55
N PHE A 95 -2.16 -0.82 -14.23
CA PHE A 95 -1.85 0.32 -13.36
C PHE A 95 -2.43 1.64 -13.90
N LEU A 96 -2.33 1.90 -15.21
CA LEU A 96 -2.82 3.13 -15.82
C LEU A 96 -4.36 3.21 -15.90
N ASP A 97 -5.06 2.07 -15.85
CA ASP A 97 -6.53 2.06 -15.72
C ASP A 97 -6.99 2.57 -14.35
N TYR A 98 -6.18 2.36 -13.30
CA TYR A 98 -6.48 2.83 -11.94
C TYR A 98 -5.89 4.20 -11.61
N PHE A 99 -4.73 4.53 -12.20
CA PHE A 99 -3.92 5.71 -11.89
C PHE A 99 -3.48 6.41 -13.18
N PRO A 100 -4.44 6.93 -13.98
CA PRO A 100 -4.17 7.52 -15.29
C PRO A 100 -3.25 8.75 -15.22
N GLU A 101 -3.15 9.42 -14.06
CA GLU A 101 -2.25 10.55 -13.82
C GLU A 101 -0.76 10.18 -13.97
N TYR A 102 -0.41 8.89 -13.99
CA TYR A 102 0.94 8.41 -14.26
C TYR A 102 1.21 8.12 -15.74
N ALA A 103 0.23 8.26 -16.63
CA ALA A 103 0.43 7.99 -18.05
C ALA A 103 1.41 8.99 -18.68
N GLN A 104 2.39 8.49 -19.42
CA GLN A 104 3.25 9.28 -20.28
C GLN A 104 2.73 9.30 -21.71
N ALA A 105 3.18 10.26 -22.52
CA ALA A 105 2.74 10.42 -23.92
C ALA A 105 3.04 9.19 -24.80
N ASP A 106 4.04 8.39 -24.44
CA ASP A 106 4.42 7.15 -25.12
C ASP A 106 3.65 5.91 -24.60
N GLY A 107 2.67 6.11 -23.70
CA GLY A 107 1.88 5.04 -23.09
C GLY A 107 2.58 4.31 -21.94
N THR A 108 3.79 4.72 -21.55
CA THR A 108 4.51 4.12 -20.41
C THR A 108 4.09 4.74 -19.08
N VAL A 109 4.42 4.05 -17.98
CA VAL A 109 4.17 4.52 -16.62
C VAL A 109 5.27 5.48 -16.18
N ASN A 110 4.89 6.66 -15.70
CA ASN A 110 5.81 7.64 -15.16
C ASN A 110 6.63 7.06 -14.00
N LYS A 111 7.96 7.17 -14.09
CA LYS A 111 8.90 6.64 -13.08
C LYS A 111 8.85 7.38 -11.74
N LYS A 112 8.22 8.56 -11.66
CA LYS A 112 7.98 9.24 -10.38
C LYS A 112 7.16 8.32 -9.46
N ARG A 113 7.50 8.35 -8.16
CA ARG A 113 6.76 7.59 -7.13
C ARG A 113 5.46 8.30 -6.71
N SER A 114 5.46 9.63 -6.73
CA SER A 114 4.28 10.45 -6.47
C SER A 114 4.19 11.53 -7.54
N MET A 115 3.02 11.66 -8.17
CA MET A 115 2.74 12.75 -9.10
C MET A 115 2.51 14.08 -8.39
N MET A 116 1.95 14.04 -7.17
CA MET A 116 1.67 15.21 -6.32
C MET A 116 2.90 15.67 -5.51
N GLY A 117 3.95 14.85 -5.44
CA GLY A 117 5.07 15.07 -4.51
C GLY A 117 4.77 14.55 -3.09
N LYS A 118 5.60 14.94 -2.13
CA LYS A 118 5.38 14.67 -0.70
C LYS A 118 4.77 15.92 -0.08
N SER A 119 3.69 15.76 0.69
CA SER A 119 2.92 16.90 1.24
C SER A 119 2.83 16.89 2.76
N PHE A 120 2.42 15.78 3.37
CA PHE A 120 2.15 15.72 4.81
C PHE A 120 3.44 15.62 5.65
N GLU A 121 3.88 16.76 6.18
CA GLU A 121 4.99 16.85 7.15
C GLU A 121 4.56 16.38 8.55
N THR A 122 3.36 16.78 8.97
CA THR A 122 2.74 16.38 10.24
C THR A 122 1.68 15.30 10.00
N ARG A 123 1.27 14.61 11.08
CA ARG A 123 0.21 13.59 11.03
C ARG A 123 -1.10 14.26 10.58
N PRO A 124 -1.72 13.85 9.46
CA PRO A 124 -2.91 14.51 8.92
C PRO A 124 -4.22 14.02 9.58
N TRP A 125 -4.14 13.49 10.80
CA TRP A 125 -5.29 13.05 11.60
C TRP A 125 -5.15 13.58 13.01
N ASP A 126 -6.24 14.08 13.57
CA ASP A 126 -6.29 14.52 14.96
C ASP A 126 -6.35 13.34 15.95
N ALA A 127 -6.59 13.67 17.23
CA ALA A 127 -6.66 12.69 18.30
C ALA A 127 -7.91 11.81 18.26
N ASP A 128 -8.99 12.30 17.65
CA ASP A 128 -10.27 11.59 17.49
C ASP A 128 -10.28 10.70 16.24
N GLY A 129 -9.28 10.86 15.37
CA GLY A 129 -9.11 10.09 14.14
C GLY A 129 -9.70 10.74 12.91
N GLU A 130 -10.14 12.00 13.02
CA GLU A 130 -10.67 12.78 11.91
C GLU A 130 -9.53 13.31 11.04
N PHE A 131 -9.73 13.30 9.73
CA PHE A 131 -8.72 13.76 8.78
C PHE A 131 -8.68 15.30 8.74
N VAL A 132 -7.51 15.88 9.02
CA VAL A 132 -7.28 17.34 9.12
C VAL A 132 -6.20 17.83 8.15
N GLY A 133 -5.71 16.99 7.25
CA GLY A 133 -4.56 17.28 6.37
C GLY A 133 -4.73 18.43 5.36
N TYR A 134 -5.93 19.03 5.24
CA TYR A 134 -6.20 20.19 4.40
C TYR A 134 -6.56 21.46 5.21
N ALA A 135 -6.52 21.39 6.54
CA ALA A 135 -6.97 22.49 7.41
C ALA A 135 -6.00 23.69 7.44
N ASP A 136 -4.77 23.54 6.93
CA ASP A 136 -3.71 24.56 6.93
C ASP A 136 -3.53 25.29 5.58
N GLU A 137 -4.42 25.10 4.59
CA GLU A 137 -4.43 25.88 3.33
C GLU A 137 -5.35 27.13 3.37
N GLY A 138 -5.49 27.75 4.55
CA GLY A 138 -6.33 28.95 4.80
C GLY A 138 -5.55 30.23 5.03
#